data_AF-A0ABD7H4V8-F1
#
_entry.id   AF-A0ABD7H4V8-F1
#
_cell.length_a   1.000
_cell.length_b   1.000
_cell.length_c   1.000
_cell.angle_alpha   90.00
_cell.angle_beta   90.00
_cell.angle_gamma   90.00
#
_symmetry.space_group_name_H-M   'P 1'
#
loop_
_entity.id
_entity.type
_entity.pdbx_description
1 polymer ?
#
loop_
_entity_poly.entity_id
_entity_poly.type
_entity_poly.pdbx_seq_one_letter_code
_entity_poly.pdbx_strand_id
1 'polypeptide(L)'
;MGPTLSRFFTALRARRIVGVRGSDGRVHVPPVEYDPVTYEPLSEMVPVSSVGTVASWTWQPEPLAGQPLDRPFAWALIKLDGADTLLMHAVDVGTAGPSAIHTGARVHAHWADQPVGAITDIACFALGETAEPVAAHKTEDARDPVTMIVTPIQLEIQHTASHEESAYLRAIAQGKLVGARTGKTGKVYFPPHGADPATGKPTSEFVELPDKGTVTTFAIVNIPFLGQRIKPPYVAAYVLLGGADIPFLHLVSDVDAHQVRMGMRVEAVWKPRERWGLGIDNIEYFRPTGEPDANYDTYKHHL
;
A
#
# COMPACT_ATOMS: atom_id res chain seq x y z
N MET A 1 -1.31 -17.60 -0.47
CA MET A 1 -2.13 -17.97 -1.65
C MET A 1 -2.68 -19.37 -1.44
N GLY A 2 -3.89 -19.66 -1.91
CA GLY A 2 -4.44 -21.02 -1.86
C GLY A 2 -3.81 -21.96 -2.90
N PRO A 3 -4.11 -23.27 -2.84
CA PRO A 3 -3.45 -24.29 -3.65
C PRO A 3 -3.65 -24.10 -5.17
N THR A 4 -4.83 -23.65 -5.61
CA THR A 4 -5.16 -23.47 -7.03
C THR A 4 -4.40 -22.29 -7.64
N LEU A 5 -4.46 -21.12 -7.00
CA LEU A 5 -3.74 -19.93 -7.48
C LEU A 5 -2.22 -20.11 -7.40
N SER A 6 -1.71 -20.82 -6.38
CA SER A 6 -0.28 -21.14 -6.27
C SER A 6 0.22 -21.95 -7.48
N ARG A 7 -0.57 -22.95 -7.93
CA ARG A 7 -0.25 -23.73 -9.14
C ARG A 7 -0.31 -22.89 -10.41
N PHE A 8 -1.29 -21.99 -10.52
CA PHE A 8 -1.42 -21.09 -11.66
C PHE A 8 -0.22 -20.16 -11.81
N PHE A 9 0.12 -19.42 -10.75
CA PHE A 9 1.26 -18.49 -10.80
C PHE A 9 2.59 -19.22 -10.95
N THR A 10 2.73 -20.43 -10.40
CA THR A 10 3.91 -21.27 -10.65
C THR A 10 4.00 -21.71 -12.12
N ALA A 11 2.87 -22.00 -12.77
CA ALA A 11 2.84 -22.31 -14.20
C ALA A 11 3.19 -21.09 -15.05
N LEU A 12 2.65 -19.91 -14.74
CA LEU A 12 2.98 -18.66 -15.43
C LEU A 12 4.47 -18.33 -15.33
N ARG A 13 5.06 -18.56 -14.16
CA ARG A 13 6.51 -18.42 -13.93
C ARG A 13 7.35 -19.33 -14.83
N ALA A 14 6.79 -20.46 -15.24
CA ALA A 14 7.35 -21.40 -16.21
C ALA A 14 6.85 -21.16 -17.65
N ARG A 15 6.26 -19.97 -17.93
CA ARG A 15 5.70 -19.57 -19.23
C ARG A 15 4.64 -20.54 -19.77
N ARG A 16 3.77 -21.00 -18.88
CA ARG A 16 2.63 -21.89 -19.19
C ARG A 16 1.34 -21.35 -18.60
N ILE A 17 0.24 -21.48 -19.33
CA ILE A 17 -1.09 -21.14 -18.83
C ILE A 17 -1.80 -22.45 -18.45
N VAL A 18 -2.42 -22.45 -17.28
CA VAL A 18 -3.27 -23.54 -16.80
C VAL A 18 -4.60 -22.95 -16.33
N GLY A 19 -5.68 -23.68 -16.58
CA GLY A 19 -6.99 -23.42 -16.00
C GLY A 19 -7.37 -24.48 -14.99
N VAL A 20 -8.59 -24.39 -14.46
CA VAL A 20 -9.19 -25.41 -13.61
C VAL A 20 -10.53 -25.87 -14.20
N ARG A 21 -10.78 -27.17 -14.22
CA ARG A 21 -12.04 -27.74 -14.71
C ARG A 21 -13.11 -27.70 -13.61
N GLY A 22 -14.27 -27.13 -13.94
CA GLY A 22 -15.48 -27.15 -13.10
C GLY A 22 -16.27 -28.45 -13.26
N SER A 23 -17.20 -28.70 -12.34
CA SER A 23 -18.08 -29.87 -12.36
C SER A 23 -18.99 -29.94 -13.60
N ASP A 24 -19.27 -28.79 -14.22
CA ASP A 24 -20.01 -28.66 -15.47
C ASP A 24 -19.15 -28.87 -16.73
N GLY A 25 -17.87 -29.22 -16.55
CA GLY A 25 -16.92 -29.50 -17.62
C GLY A 25 -16.18 -28.28 -18.18
N ARG A 26 -16.59 -27.05 -17.82
CA ARG A 26 -15.94 -25.81 -18.28
C ARG A 26 -14.54 -25.64 -17.69
N VAL A 27 -13.65 -25.02 -18.45
CA VAL A 27 -12.29 -24.68 -18.01
C VAL A 27 -12.17 -23.19 -17.70
N HIS A 28 -11.90 -22.86 -16.44
CA HIS A 28 -11.78 -21.48 -15.96
C HIS A 28 -10.33 -20.99 -16.02
N VAL A 29 -10.11 -19.84 -16.67
CA VAL A 29 -8.87 -19.06 -16.69
C VAL A 29 -9.19 -17.56 -16.48
N PRO A 30 -8.58 -16.90 -15.49
CA PRO A 30 -7.77 -17.48 -14.42
C PRO A 30 -8.54 -18.55 -13.62
N PRO A 31 -7.85 -19.55 -13.06
CA PRO A 31 -8.53 -20.62 -12.34
C PRO A 31 -9.14 -20.10 -11.03
N VAL A 32 -10.36 -20.58 -10.73
CA VAL A 32 -11.12 -20.26 -9.51
C VAL A 32 -10.94 -21.36 -8.46
N GLU A 33 -10.93 -21.00 -7.17
CA GLU A 33 -10.70 -21.99 -6.09
C GLU A 33 -11.93 -22.87 -5.80
N TYR A 34 -13.12 -22.33 -6.06
CA TYR A 34 -14.40 -22.99 -5.81
C TYR A 34 -15.27 -22.96 -7.07
N ASP A 35 -16.02 -24.04 -7.26
CA ASP A 35 -16.94 -24.18 -8.38
C ASP A 35 -18.06 -23.13 -8.26
N PRO A 36 -18.32 -22.31 -9.31
CA PRO A 36 -19.37 -21.29 -9.25
C PRO A 36 -20.79 -21.86 -9.26
N VAL A 37 -20.96 -23.15 -9.57
CA VAL A 37 -22.24 -23.86 -9.61
C VAL A 37 -22.47 -24.61 -8.29
N THR A 38 -21.48 -25.38 -7.83
CA THR A 38 -21.64 -26.28 -6.66
C THR A 38 -21.04 -25.73 -5.37
N TYR A 39 -20.20 -24.70 -5.45
CA TYR A 39 -19.41 -24.15 -4.34
C TYR A 39 -18.38 -25.13 -3.73
N GLU A 40 -18.15 -26.27 -4.38
CA GLU A 40 -17.14 -27.24 -3.93
C GLU A 40 -15.73 -26.81 -4.37
N PRO A 41 -14.67 -27.17 -3.62
CA PRO A 41 -13.30 -26.88 -4.02
C PRO A 41 -12.92 -27.55 -5.35
N LEU A 42 -12.30 -26.79 -6.27
CA LEU A 42 -11.79 -27.32 -7.53
C LEU A 42 -10.29 -27.60 -7.48
N SER A 43 -9.86 -28.73 -8.05
CA SER A 43 -8.44 -29.16 -8.01
C SER A 43 -7.87 -29.72 -9.33
N GLU A 44 -8.72 -30.00 -10.32
CA GLU A 44 -8.31 -30.52 -11.63
C GLU A 44 -7.71 -29.40 -12.49
N MET A 45 -6.38 -29.25 -12.43
CA MET A 45 -5.66 -28.30 -13.28
C MET A 45 -5.48 -28.85 -14.69
N VAL A 46 -5.77 -28.01 -15.69
CA VAL A 46 -5.72 -28.36 -17.11
C VAL A 46 -4.82 -27.39 -17.87
N PRO A 47 -3.90 -27.85 -18.73
CA PRO A 47 -3.15 -26.98 -19.63
C PRO A 47 -4.08 -26.20 -20.57
N VAL A 48 -3.78 -24.92 -20.78
CA VAL A 48 -4.52 -24.04 -21.69
C VAL A 48 -3.53 -23.39 -22.66
N SER A 49 -3.96 -23.18 -23.90
CA SER A 49 -3.13 -22.53 -24.93
C SER A 49 -2.68 -21.13 -24.51
N SER A 50 -1.50 -20.73 -24.95
CA SER A 50 -1.05 -19.32 -24.91
C SER A 50 -1.64 -18.48 -26.04
N VAL A 51 -2.44 -19.07 -26.92
CA VAL A 51 -3.14 -18.40 -28.02
C VAL A 51 -4.63 -18.30 -27.70
N GLY A 52 -5.27 -17.21 -28.11
CA GLY A 52 -6.69 -16.98 -27.91
C GLY A 52 -7.30 -15.98 -28.89
N THR A 53 -8.57 -15.67 -28.64
CA THR A 53 -9.38 -14.74 -29.43
C THR A 53 -9.87 -13.60 -28.56
N VAL A 54 -9.75 -12.37 -29.07
CA VAL A 54 -10.32 -11.17 -28.43
C VAL A 54 -11.85 -11.24 -28.49
N ALA A 55 -12.51 -11.28 -27.33
CA ALA A 55 -13.97 -11.25 -27.22
C ALA A 55 -14.50 -9.80 -27.18
N SER A 56 -13.87 -8.93 -26.42
CA SER A 56 -14.14 -7.49 -26.40
C SER A 56 -12.87 -6.72 -25.99
N TRP A 57 -12.83 -5.43 -26.27
CA TRP A 57 -11.67 -4.60 -25.96
C TRP A 57 -12.03 -3.12 -25.82
N THR A 58 -11.14 -2.38 -25.19
CA THR A 58 -11.14 -0.91 -25.15
C THR A 58 -9.72 -0.38 -25.38
N TRP A 59 -9.61 0.82 -25.93
CA TRP A 59 -8.32 1.44 -26.24
C TRP A 59 -7.78 2.27 -25.07
N GLN A 60 -6.49 2.11 -24.77
CA GLN A 60 -5.74 2.97 -23.86
C GLN A 60 -4.75 3.83 -24.66
N PRO A 61 -5.09 5.10 -24.97
CA PRO A 61 -4.21 5.98 -25.75
C PRO A 61 -3.05 6.56 -24.94
N GLU A 62 -3.22 6.74 -23.63
CA GLU A 62 -2.25 7.41 -22.76
C GLU A 62 -2.04 6.57 -21.49
N PRO A 63 -1.19 5.52 -21.53
CA PRO A 63 -0.96 4.67 -20.37
C PRO A 63 -0.49 5.44 -19.14
N LEU A 64 -1.06 5.11 -17.98
CA LEU A 64 -0.59 5.63 -16.70
C LEU A 64 0.67 4.90 -16.24
N ALA A 65 1.49 5.57 -15.42
CA ALA A 65 2.65 4.93 -14.80
C ALA A 65 2.24 3.65 -14.05
N GLY A 66 2.97 2.56 -14.28
CA GLY A 66 2.70 1.25 -13.68
C GLY A 66 1.70 0.37 -14.44
N GLN A 67 1.11 0.83 -15.55
CA GLN A 67 0.36 -0.05 -16.46
C GLN A 67 1.29 -1.02 -17.22
N PRO A 68 0.76 -2.11 -17.81
CA PRO A 68 1.59 -3.15 -18.43
C PRO A 68 2.51 -2.67 -19.57
N LEU A 69 2.14 -1.58 -20.25
CA LEU A 69 2.89 -1.00 -21.36
C LEU A 69 2.98 0.51 -21.18
N ASP A 70 4.11 1.10 -21.57
CA ASP A 70 4.40 2.54 -21.55
C ASP A 70 4.00 3.27 -22.84
N ARG A 71 3.35 2.55 -23.76
CA ARG A 71 2.89 2.99 -25.07
C ARG A 71 1.43 2.59 -25.30
N PRO A 72 0.69 3.24 -26.22
CA PRO A 72 -0.72 2.94 -26.46
C PRO A 72 -0.97 1.46 -26.73
N PHE A 73 -2.02 0.91 -26.11
CA PHE A 73 -2.37 -0.51 -26.19
C PHE A 73 -3.87 -0.73 -25.98
N ALA A 74 -4.35 -1.96 -26.11
CA ALA A 74 -5.75 -2.30 -25.82
C ALA A 74 -5.89 -3.14 -24.55
N TRP A 75 -6.85 -2.82 -23.69
CA TRP A 75 -7.33 -3.76 -22.68
C TRP A 75 -8.35 -4.69 -23.33
N ALA A 76 -8.12 -6.00 -23.28
CA ALA A 76 -8.99 -6.98 -23.93
C ALA A 76 -9.45 -8.06 -22.98
N LEU A 77 -10.67 -8.55 -23.20
CA LEU A 77 -11.14 -9.83 -22.70
C LEU A 77 -10.79 -10.91 -23.74
N ILE A 78 -9.94 -11.85 -23.37
CA ILE A 78 -9.36 -12.85 -24.27
C ILE A 78 -9.88 -14.24 -23.90
N LYS A 79 -10.50 -14.94 -24.85
CA LYS A 79 -10.82 -16.37 -24.70
C LYS A 79 -9.65 -17.19 -25.21
N LEU A 80 -8.88 -17.80 -24.31
CA LEU A 80 -7.78 -18.69 -24.68
C LEU A 80 -8.31 -20.00 -25.27
N ASP A 81 -7.57 -20.58 -26.20
CA ASP A 81 -7.96 -21.87 -26.77
C ASP A 81 -7.85 -22.97 -25.70
N GLY A 82 -8.95 -23.67 -25.47
CA GLY A 82 -9.08 -24.65 -24.37
C GLY A 82 -9.61 -24.07 -23.06
N ALA A 83 -9.93 -22.77 -23.00
CA ALA A 83 -10.65 -22.15 -21.89
C ALA A 83 -12.09 -21.77 -22.25
N ASP A 84 -12.95 -21.69 -21.24
CA ASP A 84 -14.36 -21.31 -21.36
C ASP A 84 -14.67 -19.93 -20.77
N THR A 85 -13.75 -19.36 -19.98
CA THR A 85 -13.84 -17.99 -19.45
C THR A 85 -12.88 -17.03 -20.13
N LEU A 86 -13.08 -15.74 -19.88
CA LEU A 86 -12.27 -14.66 -20.47
C LEU A 86 -11.18 -14.21 -19.49
N LEU A 87 -9.95 -14.13 -20.00
CA LEU A 87 -8.83 -13.51 -19.32
C LEU A 87 -8.74 -12.04 -19.72
N MET A 88 -8.80 -11.12 -18.76
CA MET A 88 -8.51 -9.71 -19.03
C MET A 88 -6.99 -9.50 -19.10
N HIS A 89 -6.48 -8.96 -20.21
CA HIS A 89 -5.07 -8.63 -20.34
C HIS A 89 -4.84 -7.51 -21.37
N ALA A 90 -3.68 -6.84 -21.26
CA ALA A 90 -3.18 -5.91 -22.27
C ALA A 90 -2.84 -6.64 -23.59
N VAL A 91 -3.23 -6.05 -24.72
CA VAL A 91 -2.85 -6.45 -26.08
C VAL A 91 -2.00 -5.35 -26.70
N ASP A 92 -0.75 -5.68 -27.02
CA ASP A 92 0.16 -4.82 -27.79
C ASP A 92 -0.12 -4.98 -29.29
N VAL A 93 -0.50 -3.88 -29.92
CA VAL A 93 -0.75 -3.79 -31.37
C VAL A 93 0.42 -3.13 -32.10
N GLY A 94 1.52 -2.83 -31.39
CA GLY A 94 2.70 -2.14 -31.91
C GLY A 94 2.33 -0.81 -32.57
N THR A 95 3.02 -0.51 -33.67
CA THR A 95 2.78 0.72 -34.45
C THR A 95 1.53 0.64 -35.33
N ALA A 96 0.81 -0.47 -35.35
CA ALA A 96 -0.37 -0.64 -36.19
C ALA A 96 -1.60 0.13 -35.65
N GLY A 97 -1.56 0.53 -34.38
CA GLY A 97 -2.55 1.41 -33.76
C GLY A 97 -3.91 0.73 -33.52
N PRO A 98 -4.92 1.52 -33.08
CA PRO A 98 -6.21 0.97 -32.63
C PRO A 98 -7.01 0.26 -33.72
N SER A 99 -6.79 0.59 -35.00
CA SER A 99 -7.47 -0.06 -36.13
C SER A 99 -7.04 -1.51 -36.36
N ALA A 100 -5.92 -1.95 -35.77
CA ALA A 100 -5.39 -3.29 -35.95
C ALA A 100 -6.04 -4.33 -35.04
N ILE A 101 -6.75 -3.92 -33.99
CA ILE A 101 -7.47 -4.80 -33.08
C ILE A 101 -8.98 -4.72 -33.34
N HIS A 102 -9.65 -5.87 -33.29
CA HIS A 102 -11.09 -5.97 -33.39
C HIS A 102 -11.58 -7.20 -32.60
N THR A 103 -12.86 -7.25 -32.28
CA THR A 103 -13.47 -8.48 -31.76
C THR A 103 -13.28 -9.60 -32.79
N GLY A 104 -12.84 -10.77 -32.32
CA GLY A 104 -12.45 -11.90 -33.17
C GLY A 104 -10.97 -11.91 -33.57
N ALA A 105 -10.20 -10.85 -33.28
CA ALA A 105 -8.77 -10.85 -33.55
C ALA A 105 -8.05 -11.95 -32.76
N ARG A 106 -7.10 -12.61 -33.42
CA ARG A 106 -6.28 -13.66 -32.83
C ARG A 106 -5.06 -13.07 -32.16
N VAL A 107 -4.76 -13.56 -30.97
CA VAL A 107 -3.66 -13.08 -30.13
C VAL A 107 -2.91 -14.23 -29.49
N HIS A 108 -1.65 -14.01 -29.17
CA HIS A 108 -0.81 -14.94 -28.41
C HIS A 108 -0.11 -14.21 -27.27
N ALA A 109 0.13 -14.91 -26.16
CA ALA A 109 0.83 -14.38 -25.00
C ALA A 109 2.29 -14.10 -25.37
N HIS A 110 2.75 -12.88 -25.05
CA HIS A 110 4.13 -12.49 -25.01
C HIS A 110 4.62 -12.55 -23.55
N TRP A 111 5.72 -13.25 -23.31
CA TRP A 111 6.18 -13.52 -21.94
C TRP A 111 7.17 -12.48 -21.44
N ALA A 112 7.12 -12.18 -20.15
CA ALA A 112 8.15 -11.38 -19.50
C ALA A 112 9.54 -12.06 -19.59
N ASP A 113 10.58 -11.24 -19.71
CA ASP A 113 11.97 -11.70 -19.73
C ASP A 113 12.34 -12.46 -18.46
N GLN A 114 11.84 -11.98 -17.32
CA GLN A 114 12.08 -12.54 -15.99
C GLN A 114 10.76 -12.82 -15.26
N PRO A 115 10.16 -14.00 -15.45
CA PRO A 115 8.94 -14.38 -14.75
C PRO A 115 9.16 -14.52 -13.23
N VAL A 116 8.25 -13.92 -12.46
CA VAL A 116 8.31 -13.83 -10.98
C VAL A 116 7.23 -14.65 -10.28
N GLY A 117 6.21 -15.12 -11.01
CA GLY A 117 5.03 -15.78 -10.44
C GLY A 117 3.88 -14.82 -10.22
N ALA A 118 3.54 -14.02 -11.24
CA ALA A 118 2.43 -13.08 -11.22
C ALA A 118 1.69 -13.10 -12.56
N ILE A 119 0.51 -12.48 -12.65
CA ILE A 119 -0.21 -12.39 -13.93
C ILE A 119 0.62 -11.66 -15.00
N THR A 120 1.46 -10.72 -14.57
CA THR A 120 2.40 -9.95 -15.40
C THR A 120 3.57 -10.78 -15.95
N ASP A 121 3.67 -12.06 -15.62
CA ASP A 121 4.58 -12.97 -16.33
C ASP A 121 4.13 -13.15 -17.80
N ILE A 122 2.84 -12.98 -18.08
CA ILE A 122 2.36 -12.58 -19.39
C ILE A 122 2.57 -11.06 -19.45
N ALA A 123 3.57 -10.60 -20.20
CA ALA A 123 3.86 -9.17 -20.30
C ALA A 123 2.71 -8.44 -21.02
N CYS A 124 2.28 -9.02 -22.14
CA CYS A 124 1.11 -8.61 -22.90
C CYS A 124 0.68 -9.76 -23.82
N PHE A 125 -0.38 -9.55 -24.59
CA PHE A 125 -0.69 -10.36 -25.76
C PHE A 125 -0.30 -9.60 -27.03
N ALA A 126 0.21 -10.28 -28.04
CA ALA A 126 0.48 -9.70 -29.35
C ALA A 126 -0.48 -10.26 -30.39
N LEU A 127 -0.77 -9.50 -31.45
CA LEU A 127 -1.59 -9.98 -32.57
C LEU A 127 -0.92 -11.18 -33.27
N GLY A 128 -1.71 -12.19 -33.60
CA GLY A 128 -1.26 -13.38 -34.32
C GLY A 128 -1.77 -14.69 -33.74
N GLU A 129 -1.68 -15.75 -34.54
CA GLU A 129 -2.16 -17.09 -34.21
C GLU A 129 -1.06 -18.05 -33.77
N THR A 130 0.20 -17.66 -33.92
CA THR A 130 1.35 -18.51 -33.60
C THR A 130 1.82 -18.22 -32.18
N ALA A 131 1.85 -19.24 -31.33
CA ALA A 131 2.40 -19.12 -29.98
C ALA A 131 3.89 -18.70 -30.04
N GLU A 132 4.29 -17.83 -29.12
CA GLU A 132 5.70 -17.49 -28.96
C GLU A 132 6.51 -18.76 -28.61
N PRO A 133 7.65 -19.02 -29.29
CA PRO A 133 8.51 -20.14 -28.96
C PRO A 133 9.12 -19.96 -27.57
N VAL A 134 8.64 -20.75 -26.61
CA VAL A 134 9.25 -20.85 -25.29
C VAL A 134 10.37 -21.88 -25.37
N ALA A 135 11.61 -21.49 -25.02
CA ALA A 135 12.74 -22.41 -25.03
C ALA A 135 12.40 -23.72 -24.28
N ALA A 136 12.65 -24.86 -24.94
CA ALA A 136 12.43 -26.18 -24.37
C ALA A 136 13.16 -26.30 -23.02
N HIS A 137 12.48 -26.89 -22.04
CA HIS A 137 12.81 -26.89 -20.62
C HIS A 137 14.31 -26.89 -20.31
N LYS A 138 14.84 -25.74 -19.84
CA LYS A 138 15.78 -25.83 -18.73
C LYS A 138 14.91 -26.18 -17.53
N THR A 139 14.98 -27.45 -17.12
CA THR A 139 14.60 -28.05 -15.81
C THR A 139 13.57 -27.30 -14.99
N GLU A 140 12.53 -28.02 -14.52
CA GLU A 140 11.62 -27.62 -13.44
C GLU A 140 12.16 -26.42 -12.68
N ASP A 141 11.48 -25.28 -12.82
CA ASP A 141 11.86 -24.05 -12.14
C ASP A 141 12.23 -24.37 -10.69
N ALA A 142 13.53 -24.37 -10.39
CA ALA A 142 14.07 -24.93 -9.16
C ALA A 142 13.71 -24.09 -7.92
N ARG A 143 13.03 -22.97 -8.14
CA ARG A 143 12.47 -22.13 -7.08
C ARG A 143 11.24 -22.81 -6.50
N ASP A 144 11.03 -22.60 -5.20
CA ASP A 144 9.82 -23.06 -4.52
C ASP A 144 8.54 -22.56 -5.22
N PRO A 145 7.42 -23.31 -5.11
CA PRO A 145 6.13 -22.88 -5.62
C PRO A 145 5.75 -21.48 -5.14
N VAL A 146 5.04 -20.74 -5.98
CA VAL A 146 4.56 -19.39 -5.65
C VAL A 146 3.50 -19.48 -4.57
N THR A 147 3.78 -18.95 -3.37
CA THR A 147 2.84 -18.95 -2.23
C THR A 147 2.34 -17.55 -1.86
N MET A 148 2.97 -16.50 -2.39
CA MET A 148 2.63 -15.10 -2.16
C MET A 148 2.82 -14.34 -3.48
N ILE A 149 1.94 -13.38 -3.75
CA ILE A 149 2.12 -12.38 -4.81
C ILE A 149 2.22 -11.01 -4.16
N VAL A 150 3.12 -10.17 -4.67
CA VAL A 150 3.24 -8.78 -4.26
C VAL A 150 2.59 -7.92 -5.34
N THR A 151 1.43 -7.35 -5.03
CA THR A 151 0.75 -6.42 -5.93
C THR A 151 1.03 -5.00 -5.46
N PRO A 152 1.73 -4.17 -6.24
CA PRO A 152 1.93 -2.78 -5.89
C PRO A 152 0.58 -2.06 -5.89
N ILE A 153 0.32 -1.28 -4.84
CA ILE A 153 -0.86 -0.42 -4.74
C ILE A 153 -0.34 1.02 -4.68
N GLN A 154 -0.82 1.86 -5.59
CA GLN A 154 -0.57 3.29 -5.55
C GLN A 154 -1.91 4.01 -5.35
N LEU A 155 -1.93 4.97 -4.42
CA LEU A 155 -3.08 5.82 -4.15
C LEU A 155 -2.60 7.26 -4.14
N GLU A 156 -3.21 8.08 -4.99
CA GLU A 156 -3.06 9.52 -4.95
C GLU A 156 -4.29 10.12 -4.26
N ILE A 157 -4.06 10.89 -3.20
CA ILE A 157 -5.12 11.56 -2.44
C ILE A 157 -4.91 13.07 -2.60
N GLN A 158 -5.84 13.73 -3.27
CA GLN A 158 -5.95 15.18 -3.20
C GLN A 158 -6.70 15.55 -1.92
N HIS A 159 -6.02 16.22 -0.99
CA HIS A 159 -6.58 16.64 0.28
C HIS A 159 -6.72 18.17 0.35
N THR A 160 -7.87 18.65 0.80
CA THR A 160 -8.11 20.06 1.09
C THR A 160 -8.07 20.26 2.59
N ALA A 161 -7.01 20.91 3.08
CA ALA A 161 -6.82 21.13 4.51
C ALA A 161 -7.88 22.09 5.09
N SER A 162 -8.33 21.83 6.33
CA SER A 162 -9.20 22.75 7.06
C SER A 162 -8.49 24.06 7.43
N HIS A 163 -9.20 25.02 8.02
CA HIS A 163 -8.59 26.25 8.52
C HIS A 163 -7.52 25.96 9.59
N GLU A 164 -7.83 25.08 10.54
CA GLU A 164 -6.98 24.68 11.66
C GLU A 164 -5.78 23.87 11.20
N GLU A 165 -6.02 22.90 10.31
CA GLU A 165 -4.95 22.11 9.73
C GLU A 165 -4.02 22.99 8.89
N SER A 166 -4.56 23.92 8.10
CA SER A 166 -3.74 24.88 7.36
C SER A 166 -2.88 25.75 8.28
N ALA A 167 -3.39 26.15 9.45
CA ALA A 167 -2.60 26.89 10.44
C ALA A 167 -1.47 26.01 11.02
N TYR A 168 -1.78 24.77 11.37
CA TYR A 168 -0.80 23.79 11.85
C TYR A 168 0.30 23.49 10.83
N LEU A 169 -0.04 23.17 9.58
CA LEU A 169 0.92 22.84 8.52
C LEU A 169 1.87 24.02 8.23
N ARG A 170 1.36 25.26 8.26
CA ARG A 170 2.20 26.46 8.12
C ARG A 170 3.09 26.70 9.32
N ALA A 171 2.58 26.48 10.54
CA ALA A 171 3.34 26.65 11.76
C ALA A 171 4.49 25.64 11.85
N ILE A 172 4.24 24.37 11.56
CA ILE A 172 5.26 23.32 11.66
C ILE A 172 6.35 23.45 10.60
N ALA A 173 6.01 23.97 9.41
CA ALA A 173 7.01 24.33 8.40
C ALA A 173 7.92 25.49 8.83
N GLN A 174 7.55 26.24 9.88
CA GLN A 174 8.34 27.30 10.51
C GLN A 174 8.98 26.85 11.83
N GLY A 175 8.82 25.58 12.22
CA GLY A 175 9.38 25.05 13.48
C GLY A 175 8.55 25.44 14.71
N LYS A 176 7.26 25.70 14.51
CA LYS A 176 6.32 26.05 15.58
C LYS A 176 5.29 24.95 15.76
N LEU A 177 5.00 24.62 17.01
CA LEU A 177 3.90 23.73 17.37
C LEU A 177 2.70 24.58 17.78
N VAL A 178 1.57 24.38 17.12
CA VAL A 178 0.35 25.16 17.38
C VAL A 178 -0.80 24.20 17.63
N GLY A 179 -1.46 24.33 18.77
CA GLY A 179 -2.74 23.70 19.08
C GLY A 179 -3.90 24.69 18.94
N ALA A 180 -5.12 24.22 19.18
CA ALA A 180 -6.31 25.06 19.18
C ALA A 180 -7.26 24.73 20.33
N ARG A 181 -8.02 25.73 20.79
CA ARG A 181 -9.01 25.59 21.88
C ARG A 181 -10.27 26.41 21.63
N THR A 182 -11.33 26.08 22.37
CA THR A 182 -12.56 26.88 22.41
C THR A 182 -12.49 27.96 23.49
N GLY A 183 -12.50 29.23 23.08
CA GLY A 183 -12.38 30.38 23.97
C GLY A 183 -11.08 30.39 24.81
N LYS A 184 -11.02 31.27 25.82
CA LYS A 184 -9.79 31.51 26.61
C LYS A 184 -9.45 30.42 27.62
N THR A 185 -10.42 29.57 27.99
CA THR A 185 -10.29 28.59 29.07
C THR A 185 -10.56 27.16 28.62
N GLY A 186 -10.77 26.94 27.31
CA GLY A 186 -10.97 25.62 26.76
C GLY A 186 -9.68 24.79 26.77
N LYS A 187 -9.86 23.47 26.64
CA LYS A 187 -8.76 22.53 26.46
C LYS A 187 -8.03 22.78 25.14
N VAL A 188 -6.71 22.63 25.15
CA VAL A 188 -5.82 22.83 24.01
C VAL A 188 -5.54 21.50 23.33
N TYR A 189 -5.98 21.38 22.08
CA TYR A 189 -5.79 20.18 21.26
C TYR A 189 -4.61 20.36 20.30
N PHE A 190 -3.70 19.39 20.28
CA PHE A 190 -2.55 19.33 19.38
C PHE A 190 -2.45 17.95 18.71
N PRO A 191 -2.37 17.87 17.36
CA PRO A 191 -2.61 18.95 16.40
C PRO A 191 -4.02 19.58 16.56
N PRO A 192 -4.25 20.79 16.03
CA PRO A 192 -5.52 21.50 16.25
C PRO A 192 -6.66 20.82 15.50
N HIS A 193 -7.83 20.77 16.12
CA HIS A 193 -9.07 20.23 15.55
C HIS A 193 -10.08 21.35 15.33
N GLY A 194 -10.90 21.27 14.27
CA GLY A 194 -11.90 22.31 13.97
C GLY A 194 -13.03 22.45 15.00
N ALA A 195 -13.26 21.42 15.83
CA ALA A 195 -14.22 21.46 16.92
C ALA A 195 -13.68 20.76 18.16
N ASP A 196 -14.06 21.26 19.33
CA ASP A 196 -13.79 20.63 20.62
C ASP A 196 -14.56 19.31 20.73
N PRO A 197 -13.89 18.15 20.86
CA PRO A 197 -14.54 16.85 20.94
C PRO A 197 -15.51 16.69 22.12
N ALA A 198 -15.33 17.45 23.20
CA ALA A 198 -16.18 17.37 24.39
C ALA A 198 -17.48 18.18 24.24
N THR A 199 -17.45 19.27 23.47
CA THR A 199 -18.57 20.23 23.41
C THR A 199 -19.16 20.40 22.01
N GLY A 200 -18.48 19.94 20.97
CA GLY A 200 -18.84 20.15 19.56
C GLY A 200 -18.70 21.60 19.08
N LYS A 201 -18.21 22.52 19.91
CA LYS A 201 -18.05 23.93 19.56
C LYS A 201 -16.80 24.12 18.71
N PRO A 202 -16.80 25.05 17.74
CA PRO A 202 -15.59 25.37 16.99
C PRO A 202 -14.45 25.79 17.91
N THR A 203 -13.22 25.41 17.57
CA THR A 203 -12.05 26.03 18.19
C THR A 203 -11.89 27.44 17.64
N SER A 204 -11.63 28.41 18.52
CA SER A 204 -11.62 29.83 18.17
C SER A 204 -10.27 30.50 18.39
N GLU A 205 -9.35 29.84 19.10
CA GLU A 205 -8.05 30.39 19.47
C GLU A 205 -6.94 29.38 19.18
N PHE A 206 -5.91 29.81 18.45
CA PHE A 206 -4.66 29.06 18.29
C PHE A 206 -3.70 29.37 19.45
N VAL A 207 -3.02 28.34 19.93
CA VAL A 207 -2.07 28.42 21.05
C VAL A 207 -0.75 27.83 20.60
N GLU A 208 0.32 28.62 20.63
CA GLU A 208 1.68 28.13 20.41
C GLU A 208 2.11 27.29 21.63
N LEU A 209 2.63 26.10 21.35
CA LEU A 209 3.06 25.11 22.34
C LEU A 209 4.58 24.95 22.29
N PRO A 210 5.23 24.69 23.43
CA PRO A 210 6.64 24.35 23.46
C PRO A 210 6.88 22.98 22.81
N ASP A 211 8.11 22.76 22.38
CA ASP A 211 8.60 21.48 21.87
C ASP A 211 9.07 20.52 22.99
N LYS A 212 8.66 20.81 24.23
CA LYS A 212 8.92 20.00 25.42
C LYS A 212 7.62 19.37 25.92
N GLY A 213 7.71 18.13 26.35
CA GLY A 213 6.56 17.36 26.81
C GLY A 213 6.90 16.27 27.81
N THR A 214 5.90 15.48 28.13
CA THR A 214 5.96 14.35 29.06
C THR A 214 5.45 13.10 28.36
N VAL A 215 6.17 11.98 28.47
CA VAL A 215 5.68 10.67 28.03
C VAL A 215 4.54 10.24 28.95
N THR A 216 3.32 10.11 28.42
CA THR A 216 2.16 9.67 29.20
C THR A 216 2.02 8.15 29.20
N THR A 217 2.17 7.52 28.03
CA THR A 217 2.20 6.06 27.85
C THR A 217 3.04 5.70 26.62
N PHE A 218 3.49 4.45 26.48
CA PHE A 218 4.37 4.05 25.38
C PHE A 218 4.32 2.54 25.10
N ALA A 219 4.78 2.16 23.91
CA ALA A 219 4.99 0.78 23.50
C ALA A 219 6.40 0.59 22.92
N ILE A 220 7.03 -0.54 23.26
CA ILE A 220 8.31 -0.95 22.69
C ILE A 220 8.05 -1.93 21.55
N VAL A 221 8.43 -1.55 20.33
CA VAL A 221 8.25 -2.38 19.13
C VAL A 221 9.51 -3.21 18.93
N ASN A 222 9.39 -4.53 19.14
CA ASN A 222 10.53 -5.47 19.06
C ASN A 222 10.51 -6.35 17.79
N ILE A 223 9.34 -6.57 17.19
CA ILE A 223 9.17 -7.50 16.07
C ILE A 223 9.08 -6.69 14.77
N PRO A 224 9.92 -6.99 13.76
CA PRO A 224 9.83 -6.32 12.48
C PRO A 224 8.56 -6.74 11.73
N PHE A 225 8.00 -5.82 10.95
CA PHE A 225 6.93 -6.13 10.00
C PHE A 225 7.24 -5.57 8.61
N LEU A 226 6.61 -6.12 7.59
CA LEU A 226 6.87 -5.77 6.20
C LEU A 226 6.54 -4.29 5.94
N GLY A 227 7.46 -3.54 5.33
CA GLY A 227 7.30 -2.11 5.03
C GLY A 227 7.65 -1.15 6.17
N GLN A 228 8.10 -1.66 7.31
CA GLN A 228 8.53 -0.83 8.43
C GLN A 228 9.80 -0.02 8.06
N ARG A 229 9.77 1.29 8.32
CA ARG A 229 10.89 2.21 8.01
C ARG A 229 11.96 2.26 9.11
N ILE A 230 11.58 1.92 10.34
CA ILE A 230 12.44 2.02 11.53
C ILE A 230 12.80 0.61 11.99
N LYS A 231 14.09 0.35 12.17
CA LYS A 231 14.57 -0.95 12.62
C LYS A 231 14.26 -1.14 14.12
N PRO A 232 13.60 -2.23 14.52
CA PRO A 232 13.44 -2.58 15.94
C PRO A 232 14.79 -2.80 16.67
N PRO A 233 14.85 -2.60 18.00
CA PRO A 233 13.77 -2.07 18.85
C PRO A 233 13.66 -0.54 18.78
N TYR A 234 12.44 -0.01 18.83
CA TYR A 234 12.19 1.43 19.03
C TYR A 234 10.96 1.67 19.91
N VAL A 235 10.83 2.90 20.41
CA VAL A 235 9.73 3.31 21.29
C VAL A 235 8.79 4.25 20.56
N ALA A 236 7.51 3.89 20.54
CA ALA A 236 6.42 4.77 20.15
C ALA A 236 5.70 5.23 21.43
N ALA A 237 5.70 6.52 21.70
CA ALA A 237 5.18 7.10 22.93
C ALA A 237 4.11 8.16 22.64
N TYR A 238 3.12 8.24 23.52
CA TYR A 238 2.22 9.37 23.60
C TYR A 238 2.92 10.48 24.39
N VAL A 239 3.16 11.62 23.74
CA VAL A 239 3.83 12.78 24.32
C VAL A 239 2.81 13.89 24.55
N LEU A 240 2.65 14.31 25.80
CA LEU A 240 1.84 15.46 26.18
C LEU A 240 2.74 16.71 26.20
N LEU A 241 2.56 17.61 25.24
CA LEU A 241 3.29 18.89 25.20
C LEU A 241 2.88 19.78 26.37
N GLY A 242 3.81 20.62 26.84
CA GLY A 242 3.52 21.58 27.90
C GLY A 242 2.38 22.53 27.51
N GLY A 243 1.26 22.47 28.23
CA GLY A 243 0.09 23.31 27.97
C GLY A 243 -0.91 22.73 26.95
N ALA A 244 -0.68 21.52 26.44
CA ALA A 244 -1.68 20.75 25.70
C ALA A 244 -2.52 19.88 26.66
N ASP A 245 -3.72 19.50 26.22
CA ASP A 245 -4.66 18.65 26.96
C ASP A 245 -4.84 17.26 26.33
N ILE A 246 -4.12 16.97 25.24
CA ILE A 246 -4.13 15.67 24.56
C ILE A 246 -2.69 15.31 24.16
N PRO A 247 -2.25 14.07 24.41
CA PRO A 247 -0.96 13.62 23.92
C PRO A 247 -1.07 13.19 22.46
N PHE A 248 0.04 13.28 21.74
CA PHE A 248 0.14 12.77 20.38
C PHE A 248 1.21 11.69 20.29
N LEU A 249 1.03 10.75 19.37
CA LEU A 249 1.96 9.65 19.19
C LEU A 249 3.20 10.12 18.43
N HIS A 250 4.39 9.91 19.00
CA HIS A 250 5.66 10.14 18.34
C HIS A 250 6.75 9.17 18.83
N LEU A 251 7.87 9.12 18.11
CA LEU A 251 9.03 8.32 18.50
C LEU A 251 9.78 8.94 19.67
N VAL A 252 10.28 8.09 20.58
CA VAL A 252 11.28 8.45 21.59
C VAL A 252 12.58 7.71 21.29
N SER A 253 13.69 8.45 21.26
CA SER A 253 15.04 7.94 20.94
C SER A 253 16.09 8.62 21.83
N ASP A 254 17.37 8.37 21.56
CA ASP A 254 18.53 8.80 22.37
C ASP A 254 18.49 8.28 23.82
N VAL A 255 17.80 7.17 24.01
CA VAL A 255 17.66 6.43 25.26
C VAL A 255 17.41 4.97 24.94
N ASP A 256 17.89 4.07 25.78
CA ASP A 256 17.56 2.66 25.60
C ASP A 256 16.05 2.45 25.79
N ALA A 257 15.45 1.65 24.91
CA ALA A 257 14.01 1.40 24.92
C ALA A 257 13.50 0.90 26.28
N HIS A 258 14.29 0.11 27.01
CA HIS A 258 13.91 -0.40 28.34
C HIS A 258 13.99 0.65 29.46
N GLN A 259 14.57 1.82 29.19
CA GLN A 259 14.68 2.93 30.15
C GLN A 259 13.59 3.97 29.98
N VAL A 260 12.80 3.92 28.89
CA VAL A 260 11.62 4.77 28.73
C VAL A 260 10.57 4.42 29.78
N ARG A 261 9.94 5.45 30.35
CA ARG A 261 8.98 5.32 31.44
C ARG A 261 7.93 6.42 31.36
N MET A 262 6.75 6.14 31.92
CA MET A 262 5.70 7.13 32.09
C MET A 262 6.21 8.26 32.99
N GLY A 263 5.89 9.50 32.63
CA GLY A 263 6.38 10.71 33.31
C GLY A 263 7.72 11.23 32.81
N MET A 264 8.46 10.48 31.98
CA MET A 264 9.75 10.94 31.44
C MET A 264 9.59 12.27 30.68
N ARG A 265 10.41 13.26 31.03
CA ARG A 265 10.47 14.56 30.36
C ARG A 265 11.27 14.46 29.07
N VAL A 266 10.68 14.95 27.99
CA VAL A 266 11.25 14.85 26.65
C VAL A 266 11.19 16.16 25.90
N GLU A 267 12.11 16.35 24.95
CA GLU A 267 12.15 17.49 24.03
C GLU A 267 12.30 17.02 22.59
N ALA A 268 11.73 17.78 21.66
CA ALA A 268 11.77 17.45 20.24
C ALA A 268 13.18 17.60 19.67
N VAL A 269 13.61 16.62 18.89
CA VAL A 269 14.78 16.72 18.01
C VAL A 269 14.26 16.89 16.59
N TRP A 270 14.50 18.08 16.04
CA TRP A 270 14.07 18.43 14.69
C TRP A 270 15.09 17.96 13.64
N LYS A 271 14.60 17.54 12.48
CA LYS A 271 15.45 17.26 11.31
C LYS A 271 16.25 18.52 10.91
N PRO A 272 17.33 18.38 10.11
CA PRO A 272 17.93 19.54 9.43
C PRO A 272 16.89 20.34 8.64
N ARG A 273 16.99 21.68 8.69
CA ARG A 273 15.97 22.61 8.18
C ARG A 273 15.64 22.40 6.70
N GLU A 274 16.61 21.95 5.92
CA GLU A 274 16.52 21.70 4.48
C GLU A 274 15.65 20.49 4.15
N ARG A 275 15.40 19.62 5.13
CA ARG A 275 14.57 18.41 4.99
C ARG A 275 13.14 18.61 5.49
N TRP A 276 12.79 19.81 5.95
CA TRP A 276 11.46 20.07 6.49
C TRP A 276 10.42 20.16 5.37
N GLY A 277 9.31 19.45 5.58
CA GLY A 277 8.08 19.61 4.83
C GLY A 277 7.01 20.31 5.65
N LEU A 278 5.76 19.91 5.44
CA LEU A 278 4.58 20.42 6.16
C LEU A 278 4.12 19.46 7.27
N GLY A 279 4.80 18.34 7.49
CA GLY A 279 4.37 17.26 8.37
C GLY A 279 4.97 17.28 9.77
N ILE A 280 4.36 16.51 10.68
CA ILE A 280 4.91 16.28 12.03
C ILE A 280 6.27 15.60 12.01
N ASP A 281 6.56 14.87 10.94
CA ASP A 281 7.83 14.21 10.72
C ASP A 281 9.00 15.20 10.52
N ASN A 282 8.77 16.52 10.51
CA ASN A 282 9.83 17.51 10.72
C ASN A 282 10.54 17.32 12.07
N ILE A 283 9.81 16.85 13.09
CA ILE A 283 10.38 16.29 14.31
C ILE A 283 10.84 14.87 13.98
N GLU A 284 12.13 14.60 14.12
CA GLU A 284 12.68 13.27 13.86
C GLU A 284 12.30 12.30 14.97
N TYR A 285 12.42 12.75 16.23
CA TYR A 285 12.04 12.02 17.43
C TYR A 285 12.03 12.97 18.64
N PHE A 286 11.61 12.46 19.80
CA PHE A 286 11.78 13.11 21.10
C PHE A 286 12.90 12.44 21.89
N ARG A 287 13.73 13.21 22.58
CA ARG A 287 14.80 12.68 23.45
C ARG A 287 14.54 13.05 24.92
N PRO A 288 15.04 12.28 25.90
CA PRO A 288 14.94 12.67 27.31
C PRO A 288 15.72 13.96 27.58
N THR A 289 15.15 14.83 28.43
CA THR A 289 15.83 16.06 28.85
C THR A 289 16.82 15.84 30.01
N GLY A 290 16.73 14.70 30.69
CA GLY A 290 17.47 14.40 31.92
C GLY A 290 16.83 14.98 33.20
N GLU A 291 15.73 15.73 33.07
CA GLU A 291 14.95 16.21 34.21
C GLU A 291 14.27 15.04 34.96
N PRO A 292 13.96 15.19 36.26
CA PRO A 292 13.14 14.23 36.99
C PRO A 292 11.78 14.02 36.31
N ASP A 293 11.24 12.81 36.44
CA ASP A 293 9.95 12.47 35.87
C ASP A 293 8.82 13.36 36.43
N ALA A 294 7.83 13.66 35.60
CA ALA A 294 6.62 14.34 36.02
C ALA A 294 5.89 13.53 37.09
N ASN A 295 5.27 14.23 38.05
CA ASN A 295 4.36 13.60 39.00
C ASN A 295 3.17 12.99 38.24
N TYR A 296 2.84 11.74 38.52
CA TYR A 296 1.74 10.99 37.90
C TYR A 296 0.40 11.75 37.91
N ASP A 297 0.09 12.48 38.99
CA ASP A 297 -1.15 13.25 39.09
C ASP A 297 -1.30 14.33 38.02
N THR A 298 -0.19 14.80 37.44
CA THR A 298 -0.18 15.83 36.41
C THR A 298 -0.56 15.32 35.02
N TYR A 299 -0.47 14.00 34.77
CA TYR A 299 -0.73 13.43 33.44
C TYR A 299 -1.65 12.20 33.43
N LYS A 300 -2.07 11.66 34.58
CA LYS A 300 -2.93 10.47 34.68
C LYS A 300 -4.28 10.57 33.94
N HIS A 301 -4.75 11.77 33.64
CA HIS A 301 -5.98 12.02 32.90
C HIS A 301 -5.78 12.05 31.37
N HIS A 302 -4.55 11.84 30.91
CA HIS A 302 -4.09 11.88 29.51
C HIS A 302 -3.39 10.57 29.09
N LEU A 303 -3.80 9.45 29.71
CA LEU A 303 -3.31 8.09 29.39
C LEU A 303 -4.07 7.45 28.24
#